data_AF-A0A3E0PGJ9-F1
#
_entry.id   AF-A0A3E0PGJ9-F1
#
_cell.length_a   1.000
_cell.length_b   1.000
_cell.length_c   1.000
_cell.angle_alpha   90.00
_cell.angle_beta   90.00
_cell.angle_gamma   90.00
#
_symmetry.space_group_name_H-M   'P 1'
#
loop_
_entity.id
_entity.type
_entity.pdbx_description
1 polymer ?
#
loop_
_entity_poly.entity_id
_entity_poly.type
_entity_poly.pdbx_seq_one_letter_code
_entity_poly.pdbx_strand_id
1 'polypeptide(L)'
;MEIKGPPGSQIATAEGGDFSEPQPGALVAGMLIGAVYRLRVTNIPEQIGFEVFPTVEVIDRTYPPRGQEFRFPIPVELTQEELEMALAGQFVTRVIYLEDPDNAVPVAREGNEQAYFEVADGDNPLDVADTLGRPVAILRLGARVPGPEGPDATFLYGCPPMVKWHASQPRVMSVINDDSQASAQSKPIRDLTPTNRHSMRRSRRR
;
A
#
# COMPACT_ATOMS: atom_id res chain seq x y z
N MET A 1 -10.13 4.99 2.56
CA MET A 1 -9.93 3.55 2.82
C MET A 1 -8.54 3.17 2.35
N GLU A 2 -7.93 2.20 3.02
CA GLU A 2 -6.65 1.58 2.62
C GLU A 2 -6.89 0.09 2.44
N ILE A 3 -6.58 -0.45 1.26
CA ILE A 3 -6.80 -1.85 0.91
C ILE A 3 -5.45 -2.46 0.53
N LYS A 4 -5.05 -3.53 1.21
CA LYS A 4 -3.81 -4.27 0.94
C LYS A 4 -4.13 -5.73 0.65
N GLY A 5 -3.34 -6.34 -0.23
CA GLY A 5 -3.35 -7.80 -0.46
C GLY A 5 -2.10 -8.47 0.12
N PRO A 6 -1.97 -9.79 -0.01
CA PRO A 6 -0.79 -10.52 0.46
C PRO A 6 0.48 -10.06 -0.28
N PRO A 7 1.68 -10.25 0.31
CA PRO A 7 2.94 -9.84 -0.32
C PRO A 7 3.08 -10.35 -1.75
N GLY A 8 3.38 -9.44 -2.69
CA GLY A 8 3.51 -9.76 -4.11
C GLY A 8 2.23 -9.56 -4.93
N SER A 9 1.05 -9.60 -4.29
CA SER A 9 -0.21 -9.31 -5.00
C SER A 9 -0.27 -7.86 -5.51
N GLN A 10 -1.07 -7.66 -6.55
CA GLN A 10 -1.31 -6.37 -7.17
C GLN A 10 -2.80 -6.07 -7.20
N ILE A 11 -3.15 -4.79 -7.03
CA ILE A 11 -4.53 -4.33 -6.99
C ILE A 11 -4.76 -3.36 -8.16
N ALA A 12 -5.81 -3.60 -8.92
CA ALA A 12 -6.36 -2.68 -9.91
C ALA A 12 -7.77 -2.24 -9.51
N THR A 13 -8.14 -1.01 -9.87
CA THR A 13 -9.44 -0.42 -9.58
C THR A 13 -10.29 -0.35 -10.85
N ALA A 14 -11.59 -0.63 -10.75
CA ALA A 14 -12.51 -0.38 -11.85
C ALA A 14 -12.67 1.13 -12.10
N GLU A 15 -12.24 1.60 -13.28
CA GLU A 15 -12.32 3.00 -13.71
C GLU A 15 -12.48 3.10 -15.22
N GLY A 16 -13.27 4.06 -15.71
CA GLY A 16 -13.43 4.29 -17.14
C GLY A 16 -14.02 3.12 -17.94
N GLY A 17 -14.73 2.20 -17.28
CA GLY A 17 -15.32 1.02 -17.93
C GLY A 17 -14.39 -0.18 -18.06
N ASP A 18 -13.20 -0.14 -17.44
CA ASP A 18 -12.26 -1.27 -17.37
C ASP A 18 -11.52 -1.24 -16.02
N PHE A 19 -10.48 -2.07 -15.86
CA PHE A 19 -9.55 -2.02 -14.74
C PHE A 19 -8.34 -1.16 -15.05
N SER A 20 -7.90 -0.42 -14.05
CA SER A 20 -6.61 0.28 -14.08
C SER A 20 -5.44 -0.69 -14.25
N GLU A 21 -4.25 -0.13 -14.51
CA GLU A 21 -3.01 -0.89 -14.38
C GLU A 21 -2.88 -1.44 -12.94
N PRO A 22 -2.58 -2.74 -12.76
CA PRO A 22 -2.37 -3.31 -11.44
C PRO A 22 -1.17 -2.68 -10.73
N GLN A 23 -1.36 -2.25 -9.49
CA GLN A 23 -0.32 -1.64 -8.68
C GLN A 23 0.04 -2.54 -7.49
N PRO A 24 1.33 -2.73 -7.17
CA PRO A 24 1.73 -3.42 -5.95
C PRO A 24 1.48 -2.56 -4.71
N GLY A 25 1.38 -3.21 -3.55
CA GLY A 25 1.22 -2.53 -2.25
C GLY A 25 -0.22 -2.15 -1.94
N ALA A 26 -0.40 -1.18 -1.05
CA ALA A 26 -1.72 -0.77 -0.57
C ALA A 26 -2.36 0.28 -1.48
N LEU A 27 -3.61 0.06 -1.85
CA LEU A 27 -4.49 1.07 -2.47
C LEU A 27 -5.03 1.99 -1.36
N VAL A 28 -4.65 3.26 -1.38
CA VAL A 28 -5.27 4.29 -0.53
C VAL A 28 -6.18 5.15 -1.40
N ALA A 29 -7.46 5.22 -1.07
CA ALA A 29 -8.41 6.03 -1.83
C ALA A 29 -9.54 6.63 -0.99
N GLY A 30 -9.97 7.83 -1.37
CA GLY A 30 -11.25 8.41 -0.98
C GLY A 30 -12.37 7.83 -1.83
N MET A 31 -13.44 7.37 -1.17
CA MET A 31 -14.57 6.64 -1.76
C MET A 31 -15.89 7.24 -1.27
N LEU A 32 -16.94 7.16 -2.09
CA LEU A 32 -18.29 7.58 -1.76
C LEU A 32 -18.97 6.56 -0.85
N ILE A 33 -19.73 7.06 0.12
CA ILE A 33 -20.63 6.24 0.94
C ILE A 33 -21.80 5.76 0.07
N GLY A 34 -22.21 4.50 0.25
CA GLY A 34 -23.29 3.83 -0.47
C GLY A 34 -22.91 3.32 -1.87
N ALA A 35 -21.68 3.59 -2.32
CA ALA A 35 -21.19 3.10 -3.61
C ALA A 35 -20.42 1.78 -3.43
N VAL A 36 -20.52 0.91 -4.45
CA VAL A 36 -19.78 -0.35 -4.52
C VAL A 36 -18.62 -0.22 -5.48
N TYR A 37 -17.42 -0.47 -5.00
CA TYR A 37 -16.17 -0.37 -5.74
C TYR A 37 -15.69 -1.77 -6.13
N ARG A 38 -15.61 -2.05 -7.43
CA ARG A 38 -15.00 -3.26 -7.95
C ARG A 38 -13.48 -3.11 -8.01
N LEU A 39 -12.77 -4.12 -7.52
CA LEU A 39 -11.34 -4.25 -7.62
C LEU A 39 -11.00 -5.52 -8.40
N ARG A 40 -9.76 -5.60 -8.88
CA ARG A 40 -9.13 -6.82 -9.41
C ARG A 40 -7.83 -7.04 -8.67
N VAL A 41 -7.67 -8.25 -8.13
CA VAL A 41 -6.44 -8.70 -7.46
C VAL A 41 -5.77 -9.72 -8.36
N THR A 42 -4.50 -9.48 -8.68
CA THR A 42 -3.66 -10.35 -9.51
C THR A 42 -2.34 -10.65 -8.80
N ASN A 43 -1.53 -11.51 -9.41
CA ASN A 43 -0.25 -11.96 -8.87
C ASN A 43 -0.36 -12.51 -7.43
N ILE A 44 -1.42 -13.29 -7.20
CA ILE A 44 -1.71 -13.92 -5.91
C ILE A 44 -0.62 -14.97 -5.66
N PRO A 45 0.07 -14.95 -4.51
CA PRO A 45 1.06 -15.96 -4.16
C PRO A 45 0.52 -17.38 -4.34
N GLU A 46 1.35 -18.26 -4.88
CA GLU A 46 1.01 -19.67 -5.18
C GLU A 46 -0.14 -19.88 -6.19
N GLN A 47 -0.79 -18.81 -6.64
CA GLN A 47 -1.92 -18.78 -7.57
C GLN A 47 -1.66 -17.82 -8.75
N ILE A 48 -0.42 -17.82 -9.25
CA ILE A 48 0.00 -16.92 -10.34
C ILE A 48 -0.82 -17.22 -11.61
N GLY A 49 -1.32 -16.17 -12.24
CA GLY A 49 -2.17 -16.25 -13.43
C GLY A 49 -3.66 -16.31 -13.13
N PHE A 50 -4.05 -16.49 -11.87
CA PHE A 50 -5.43 -16.34 -11.42
C PHE A 50 -5.71 -14.91 -10.96
N GLU A 51 -6.98 -14.52 -11.04
CA GLU A 51 -7.48 -13.22 -10.65
C GLU A 51 -8.72 -13.37 -9.75
N VAL A 52 -8.84 -12.49 -8.75
CA VAL A 52 -10.04 -12.38 -7.90
C VAL A 52 -10.60 -10.98 -8.04
N PHE A 53 -11.93 -10.86 -8.03
CA PHE A 53 -12.63 -9.60 -8.30
C PHE A 53 -13.45 -9.11 -7.10
N PRO A 54 -12.79 -8.73 -5.98
CA PRO A 54 -13.49 -8.31 -4.78
C PRO A 54 -14.25 -7.00 -5.02
N THR A 55 -15.26 -6.81 -4.18
CA THR A 55 -16.01 -5.55 -4.09
C THR A 55 -15.92 -5.01 -2.69
N VAL A 56 -15.79 -3.69 -2.57
CA VAL A 56 -15.91 -2.99 -1.29
C VAL A 56 -17.02 -1.96 -1.38
N GLU A 57 -17.91 -1.98 -0.41
CA GLU A 57 -18.98 -1.02 -0.22
C GLU A 57 -18.68 -0.20 1.03
N VAL A 58 -18.56 1.11 0.90
CA VAL A 58 -18.39 2.00 2.06
C VAL A 58 -19.77 2.38 2.55
N ILE A 59 -20.12 2.03 3.79
CA ILE A 59 -21.46 2.27 4.34
C ILE A 59 -21.49 3.38 5.39
N ASP A 60 -20.35 3.72 5.97
CA ASP A 60 -20.17 4.90 6.83
C ASP A 60 -18.70 5.37 6.77
N ARG A 61 -18.39 6.50 7.43
CA ARG A 61 -17.08 7.14 7.44
C ARG A 61 -16.40 7.05 8.80
N THR A 62 -15.07 7.12 8.78
CA THR A 62 -14.31 7.60 9.93
C THR A 62 -14.62 9.09 10.10
N TYR A 63 -14.69 9.59 11.33
CA TYR A 63 -14.87 11.02 11.63
C TYR A 63 -13.52 11.65 12.04
N PRO A 64 -12.52 11.71 11.15
CA PRO A 64 -11.21 12.25 11.48
C PRO A 64 -11.27 13.77 11.64
N PRO A 65 -10.28 14.37 12.32
CA PRO A 65 -10.09 15.82 12.29
C PRO A 65 -10.00 16.33 10.85
N ARG A 66 -10.60 17.50 10.58
CA ARG A 66 -10.59 18.13 9.25
C ARG A 66 -9.16 18.24 8.70
N GLY A 67 -8.96 17.81 7.44
CA GLY A 67 -7.67 17.83 6.76
C GLY A 67 -6.73 16.67 7.14
N GLN A 68 -7.18 15.73 7.98
CA GLN A 68 -6.42 14.53 8.38
C GLN A 68 -7.10 13.23 7.92
N GLU A 69 -7.98 13.30 6.93
CA GLU A 69 -8.76 12.17 6.44
C GLU A 69 -7.87 11.01 6.00
N PHE A 70 -6.75 11.33 5.35
CA PHE A 70 -5.77 10.36 4.87
C PHE A 70 -4.89 9.75 5.97
N ARG A 71 -4.92 10.30 7.19
CA ARG A 71 -4.18 9.74 8.35
C ARG A 71 -4.94 8.63 9.06
N PHE A 72 -6.24 8.52 8.83
CA PHE A 72 -7.11 7.55 9.48
C PHE A 72 -7.97 6.80 8.45
N PRO A 73 -7.34 6.11 7.47
CA PRO A 73 -8.09 5.28 6.55
C PRO A 73 -8.73 4.09 7.30
N ILE A 74 -9.87 3.61 6.82
CA ILE A 74 -10.39 2.29 7.18
C ILE A 74 -9.45 1.26 6.55
N PRO A 75 -8.72 0.44 7.33
CA PRO A 75 -7.86 -0.59 6.78
C PRO A 75 -8.68 -1.81 6.36
N VAL A 76 -8.34 -2.39 5.21
CA VAL A 76 -8.90 -3.64 4.71
C VAL A 76 -7.76 -4.50 4.20
N GLU A 77 -7.56 -5.65 4.85
CA GLU A 77 -6.60 -6.66 4.43
C GLU A 77 -7.32 -7.79 3.69
N LEU A 78 -6.98 -7.98 2.42
CA LEU A 78 -7.31 -9.18 1.66
C LEU A 78 -6.27 -10.22 2.02
N THR A 79 -6.66 -11.26 2.75
CA THR A 79 -5.74 -12.32 3.17
C THR A 79 -5.50 -13.33 2.06
N GLN A 80 -4.39 -14.06 2.14
CA GLN A 80 -4.09 -15.15 1.20
C GLN A 80 -5.19 -16.21 1.21
N GLU A 81 -5.60 -16.64 2.39
CA GLU A 81 -6.63 -17.65 2.61
C GLU A 81 -7.97 -17.26 1.97
N GLU A 82 -8.41 -16.00 2.17
CA GLU A 82 -9.64 -15.49 1.56
C GLU A 82 -9.60 -15.49 0.03
N LEU A 83 -8.44 -15.14 -0.56
CA LEU A 83 -8.27 -15.18 -2.00
C LEU A 83 -8.29 -16.62 -2.52
N GLU A 84 -7.67 -17.56 -1.81
CA GLU A 84 -7.71 -18.99 -2.15
C GLU A 84 -9.12 -19.57 -2.02
N MET A 85 -9.86 -19.24 -0.96
CA MET A 85 -11.27 -19.59 -0.79
C MET A 85 -12.11 -19.08 -1.97
N ALA A 86 -11.90 -17.82 -2.38
CA ALA A 86 -12.60 -17.25 -3.53
C ALA A 86 -12.26 -17.98 -4.84
N LEU A 87 -10.99 -18.35 -5.06
CA LEU A 87 -10.55 -19.13 -6.21
C LEU A 87 -11.10 -20.56 -6.20
N ALA A 88 -11.32 -21.13 -5.02
CA ALA A 88 -11.98 -22.42 -4.83
C ALA A 88 -13.51 -22.36 -5.01
N GLY A 89 -14.06 -21.18 -5.32
CA GLY A 89 -15.49 -20.97 -5.56
C GLY A 89 -16.32 -20.71 -4.31
N GLN A 90 -15.68 -20.43 -3.17
CA GLN A 90 -16.36 -20.00 -1.96
C GLN A 90 -16.65 -18.50 -1.99
N PHE A 91 -17.72 -18.09 -1.31
CA PHE A 91 -18.09 -16.69 -1.19
C PHE A 91 -17.82 -16.18 0.21
N VAL A 92 -16.99 -15.16 0.33
CA VAL A 92 -16.62 -14.54 1.61
C VAL A 92 -17.24 -13.16 1.70
N THR A 93 -17.86 -12.87 2.84
CA THR A 93 -18.38 -11.55 3.20
C THR A 93 -17.77 -11.11 4.52
N ARG A 94 -17.16 -9.93 4.55
CA ARG A 94 -16.66 -9.29 5.77
C ARG A 94 -17.35 -7.97 5.99
N VAL A 95 -17.79 -7.77 7.23
CA VAL A 95 -18.25 -6.46 7.70
C VAL A 95 -17.13 -5.86 8.53
N ILE A 96 -16.65 -4.70 8.08
CA ILE A 96 -15.62 -3.93 8.74
C ILE A 96 -16.34 -2.92 9.62
N TYR A 97 -16.03 -2.92 10.92
CA TYR A 97 -16.62 -2.02 11.89
C TYR A 97 -15.54 -1.28 12.67
N LEU A 98 -15.91 -0.13 13.22
CA LEU A 98 -15.12 0.61 14.19
C LEU A 98 -15.58 0.23 15.59
N GLU A 99 -14.68 -0.34 16.39
CA GLU A 99 -14.93 -0.61 17.80
C GLU A 99 -15.27 0.69 18.56
N ASP A 100 -16.15 0.56 19.55
CA ASP A 100 -16.40 1.63 20.50
C ASP A 100 -15.18 1.75 21.45
N PRO A 101 -14.47 2.89 21.48
CA PRO A 101 -13.28 3.04 22.32
C PRO A 101 -13.56 2.86 23.81
N ASP A 102 -14.79 3.09 24.28
CA ASP A 102 -15.16 2.91 25.69
C ASP A 102 -15.31 1.42 26.08
N ASN A 103 -15.54 0.55 25.09
CA ASN A 103 -15.76 -0.88 25.27
C ASN A 103 -14.65 -1.76 24.66
N ALA A 104 -13.72 -1.16 23.92
CA ALA A 104 -12.61 -1.86 23.28
C ALA A 104 -11.68 -2.45 24.33
N VAL A 105 -11.49 -3.77 24.30
CA VAL A 105 -10.50 -4.44 25.14
C VAL A 105 -9.11 -4.08 24.61
N PRO A 106 -8.23 -3.44 25.38
CA PRO A 106 -6.88 -3.10 24.94
C PRO A 106 -6.03 -4.38 24.89
N VAL A 107 -6.14 -5.11 23.78
CA VAL A 107 -5.28 -6.26 23.50
C VAL A 107 -4.11 -5.75 22.66
N ALA A 108 -2.92 -5.73 23.26
CA ALA A 108 -1.69 -5.61 22.51
C ALA A 108 -1.55 -6.87 21.65
N ARG A 109 -1.73 -6.73 20.33
CA ARG A 109 -1.56 -7.85 19.39
C ARG A 109 -0.11 -7.86 18.90
N GLU A 110 0.50 -9.04 18.93
CA GLU A 110 1.80 -9.27 18.29
C GLU A 110 1.57 -9.35 16.78
N GLY A 111 1.97 -8.31 16.04
CA GLY A 111 1.86 -8.26 14.59
C GLY A 111 0.97 -7.14 14.07
N ASN A 112 1.02 -6.93 12.74
CA ASN A 112 0.29 -5.88 12.02
C ASN A 112 -0.95 -6.45 11.29
N GLU A 113 -1.46 -7.58 11.77
CA GLU A 113 -2.58 -8.32 11.18
C GLU A 113 -3.91 -7.71 11.61
N GLN A 114 -4.81 -7.54 10.66
CA GLN A 114 -6.16 -7.06 10.94
C GLN A 114 -6.95 -8.16 11.66
N ALA A 115 -7.34 -7.91 12.90
CA ALA A 115 -8.15 -8.89 13.62
C ALA A 115 -9.55 -9.03 13.01
N TYR A 116 -10.00 -10.27 13.01
CA TYR A 116 -11.33 -10.66 12.60
C TYR A 116 -11.76 -11.86 13.44
N PHE A 117 -13.04 -12.20 13.35
CA PHE A 117 -13.59 -13.43 13.88
C PHE A 117 -14.70 -13.89 12.93
N GLU A 118 -15.01 -15.17 12.98
CA GLU A 118 -16.10 -15.74 12.20
C GLU A 118 -17.44 -15.52 12.89
N VAL A 119 -18.43 -15.11 12.11
CA VAL A 119 -19.82 -15.00 12.56
C VAL A 119 -20.44 -16.38 12.54
N ALA A 120 -21.29 -16.69 13.54
CA ALA A 120 -21.94 -17.99 13.63
C ALA A 120 -22.86 -18.26 12.43
N ASP A 121 -23.00 -19.53 12.06
CA ASP A 121 -23.86 -19.95 10.96
C ASP A 121 -25.30 -19.46 11.16
N GLY A 122 -25.81 -18.74 10.16
CA GLY A 122 -27.17 -18.21 10.15
C GLY A 122 -27.32 -16.80 10.74
N ASP A 123 -26.30 -16.27 11.41
CA ASP A 123 -26.29 -14.88 11.86
C ASP A 123 -25.93 -13.93 10.71
N ASN A 124 -26.52 -12.74 10.74
CA ASN A 124 -26.19 -11.68 9.78
C ASN A 124 -24.94 -10.91 10.26
N PRO A 125 -23.84 -10.90 9.50
CA PRO A 125 -22.62 -10.21 9.91
C PRO A 125 -22.78 -8.70 10.14
N LEU A 126 -23.75 -8.07 9.48
CA LEU A 126 -24.03 -6.64 9.71
C LEU A 126 -24.63 -6.41 11.09
N ASP A 127 -25.60 -7.24 11.48
CA ASP A 127 -26.27 -7.12 12.77
C ASP A 127 -25.28 -7.42 13.91
N VAL A 128 -24.44 -8.45 13.74
CA VAL A 128 -23.36 -8.77 14.71
C VAL A 128 -22.38 -7.61 14.84
N ALA A 129 -21.92 -7.04 13.73
CA ALA A 129 -21.00 -5.91 13.75
C ALA A 129 -21.60 -4.66 14.42
N ASP A 130 -22.91 -4.42 14.25
CA ASP A 130 -23.63 -3.31 14.90
C ASP A 130 -23.71 -3.48 16.44
N THR A 131 -23.67 -4.71 16.95
CA THR A 131 -23.57 -4.96 18.40
C THR A 131 -22.17 -4.71 18.97
N LEU A 132 -21.13 -4.77 18.15
CA LEU A 132 -19.73 -4.66 18.56
C LEU A 132 -19.16 -3.25 18.34
N GLY A 133 -19.81 -2.45 17.51
CA GLY A 133 -19.37 -1.11 17.16
C GLY A 133 -20.16 -0.57 15.99
N ARG A 134 -19.54 0.29 15.18
CA ARG A 134 -20.21 0.90 14.03
C ARG A 134 -19.71 0.30 12.72
N PRO A 135 -20.55 -0.42 11.96
CA PRO A 135 -20.21 -0.88 10.62
C PRO A 135 -19.85 0.30 9.70
N VAL A 136 -18.74 0.19 8.97
CA VAL A 136 -18.24 1.25 8.07
C VAL A 136 -17.98 0.78 6.65
N ALA A 137 -17.74 -0.53 6.45
CA ALA A 137 -17.61 -1.08 5.10
C ALA A 137 -18.00 -2.56 5.03
N ILE A 138 -18.31 -3.01 3.81
CA ILE A 138 -18.56 -4.41 3.50
C ILE A 138 -17.63 -4.84 2.38
N LEU A 139 -16.84 -5.88 2.62
CA LEU A 139 -15.98 -6.54 1.64
C LEU A 139 -16.66 -7.84 1.20
N ARG A 140 -16.67 -8.09 -0.11
CA ARG A 140 -17.19 -9.34 -0.69
C ARG A 140 -16.24 -9.87 -1.77
N LEU A 141 -15.96 -11.17 -1.76
CA LEU A 141 -15.08 -11.87 -2.70
C LEU A 141 -15.63 -13.26 -3.05
N GLY A 142 -15.31 -13.72 -4.26
CA GLY A 142 -15.77 -15.03 -4.78
C GLY A 142 -17.14 -15.03 -5.48
N ALA A 143 -17.82 -13.88 -5.62
CA ALA A 143 -19.17 -13.83 -6.19
C ALA A 143 -19.25 -13.93 -7.72
N ARG A 144 -18.40 -13.20 -8.45
CA ARG A 144 -18.55 -12.99 -9.90
C ARG A 144 -17.19 -12.84 -10.58
N VAL A 145 -17.11 -13.33 -11.80
CA VAL A 145 -16.03 -13.09 -12.76
C VAL A 145 -16.56 -12.31 -13.97
N PRO A 146 -15.70 -11.62 -14.74
CA PRO A 146 -16.09 -11.00 -16.00
C PRO A 146 -16.68 -12.01 -16.98
N GLY A 147 -17.55 -11.54 -17.89
CA GLY A 147 -18.06 -12.35 -18.98
C GLY A 147 -16.99 -12.66 -20.04
N PRO A 148 -17.30 -13.48 -21.05
CA PRO A 148 -16.35 -13.84 -22.11
C PRO A 148 -15.85 -12.63 -22.93
N GLU A 149 -16.67 -11.58 -23.04
CA GLU A 149 -16.34 -10.32 -23.72
C GLU A 149 -15.61 -9.31 -22.80
N GLY A 150 -15.28 -9.70 -21.57
CA GLY A 150 -14.67 -8.83 -20.56
C GLY A 150 -15.67 -8.24 -19.55
N PRO A 151 -15.23 -7.25 -18.76
CA PRO A 151 -16.07 -6.65 -17.72
C PRO A 151 -17.12 -5.71 -18.32
N ASP A 152 -18.40 -5.92 -17.98
CA ASP A 152 -19.48 -5.01 -18.35
C ASP A 152 -19.77 -3.96 -17.25
N ALA A 153 -20.61 -2.97 -17.57
CA ALA A 153 -20.96 -1.91 -16.63
C ALA A 153 -21.64 -2.41 -15.34
N THR A 154 -22.37 -3.52 -15.40
CA THR A 154 -23.03 -4.13 -14.24
C THR A 154 -22.00 -4.80 -13.33
N PHE A 155 -21.04 -5.50 -13.92
CA PHE A 155 -19.93 -6.13 -13.23
C PHE A 155 -19.05 -5.08 -12.52
N LEU A 156 -18.77 -3.96 -13.20
CA LEU A 156 -17.95 -2.86 -12.68
C LEU A 156 -18.70 -1.89 -11.74
N TYR A 157 -20.00 -2.12 -11.48
CA TYR A 157 -20.86 -1.23 -10.70
C TYR A 157 -20.88 0.23 -11.22
N GLY A 158 -20.73 0.40 -12.53
CA GLY A 158 -20.71 1.73 -13.16
C GLY A 158 -19.48 2.58 -12.84
N CYS A 159 -18.43 2.01 -12.24
CA CYS A 159 -17.18 2.72 -11.90
C CYS A 159 -17.41 4.02 -11.12
N PRO A 160 -17.94 3.95 -9.87
CA PRO A 160 -18.15 5.15 -9.07
C PRO A 160 -16.84 5.91 -8.88
N PRO A 161 -16.89 7.25 -8.75
CA PRO A 161 -15.68 8.05 -8.65
C PRO A 161 -14.91 7.69 -7.38
N MET A 162 -13.58 7.65 -7.49
CA MET A 162 -12.67 7.55 -6.34
C MET A 162 -11.50 8.51 -6.51
N VAL A 163 -10.92 8.93 -5.39
CA VAL A 163 -9.72 9.77 -5.37
C VAL A 163 -8.57 8.94 -4.82
N LYS A 164 -7.73 8.41 -5.72
CA LYS A 164 -6.52 7.65 -5.34
C LYS A 164 -5.49 8.58 -4.71
N TRP A 165 -4.92 8.15 -3.60
CA TRP A 165 -3.83 8.83 -2.92
C TRP A 165 -2.56 7.99 -3.08
N HIS A 166 -1.54 8.58 -3.69
CA HIS A 166 -0.21 8.02 -3.70
C HIS A 166 0.58 8.76 -2.63
N ALA A 167 0.99 8.07 -1.56
CA ALA A 167 1.95 8.64 -0.65
C ALA A 167 3.20 9.00 -1.46
N SER A 168 3.52 10.29 -1.57
CA SER A 168 4.77 10.75 -2.16
C SER A 168 5.89 9.95 -1.53
N GLN A 169 6.66 9.20 -2.33
CA GLN A 169 7.89 8.57 -1.84
C GLN A 169 8.68 9.63 -1.06
N PRO A 170 9.23 9.32 0.13
CA PRO A 170 10.11 10.26 0.80
C PRO A 170 11.17 10.67 -0.21
N ARG A 171 11.23 11.96 -0.55
CA ARG A 171 12.29 12.52 -1.38
C ARG A 171 13.58 12.11 -0.70
N VAL A 172 14.31 11.16 -1.27
CA VAL A 172 15.72 10.97 -0.94
C VAL A 172 16.35 12.28 -1.37
N MET A 173 16.61 13.18 -0.42
CA MET A 173 17.46 14.33 -0.70
C MET A 173 18.82 13.74 -1.03
N SER A 174 19.11 13.60 -2.32
CA SER A 174 20.46 13.40 -2.79
C SER A 174 21.26 14.59 -2.25
N VAL A 175 22.09 14.33 -1.24
CA VAL A 175 23.11 15.28 -0.82
C VAL A 175 23.98 15.50 -2.06
N ILE A 176 23.80 16.65 -2.70
CA ILE A 176 24.73 17.13 -3.70
C ILE A 176 26.02 17.40 -2.92
N ASN A 177 27.00 16.50 -3.03
CA ASN A 177 28.36 16.84 -2.65
C ASN A 177 28.83 17.89 -3.65
N ASP A 178 28.79 19.15 -3.22
CA ASP A 178 29.38 20.28 -3.92
C ASP A 178 30.91 20.25 -3.69
N ASP A 179 31.59 19.30 -4.34
CA ASP A 179 33.04 19.32 -4.45
C ASP A 179 33.43 20.35 -5.51
N SER A 180 33.38 21.63 -5.13
CA SER A 180 34.00 22.71 -5.90
C SER A 180 34.31 23.92 -5.03
N GLN A 181 35.60 24.06 -4.74
CA GLN A 181 36.40 25.28 -4.62
C GLN A 181 37.04 25.57 -3.24
N ALA A 182 38.27 25.08 -3.09
CA ALA A 182 39.31 25.77 -2.33
C ALA A 182 40.57 25.91 -3.21
N SER A 183 40.56 26.92 -4.08
CA SER A 183 41.75 27.36 -4.82
C SER A 183 42.62 28.24 -3.91
N ALA A 184 43.53 27.61 -3.16
CA ALA A 184 44.62 28.31 -2.50
C ALA A 184 45.71 28.68 -3.53
N GLN A 185 45.86 29.98 -3.77
CA GLN A 185 46.97 30.53 -4.54
C GLN A 185 48.28 30.40 -3.74
N SER A 186 49.24 29.66 -4.28
CA SER A 186 50.66 29.79 -3.91
C SER A 186 51.56 29.64 -5.14
N LYS A 187 52.47 30.61 -5.26
CA LYS A 187 53.35 30.97 -6.38
C LYS A 187 54.23 29.83 -6.93
N PRO A 188 54.72 29.93 -8.19
CA PRO A 188 55.52 28.87 -8.82
C PRO A 188 56.96 28.87 -8.31
N ILE A 189 57.47 27.68 -7.97
CA ILE A 189 58.89 27.39 -7.77
C ILE A 189 59.48 26.92 -9.11
N ARG A 190 60.62 27.50 -9.48
CA ARG A 190 61.32 27.36 -10.77
C ARG A 190 61.87 25.96 -11.00
N ASP A 191 61.86 25.56 -12.28
CA ASP A 191 62.58 24.45 -12.87
C ASP A 191 64.05 24.38 -12.46
N LEU A 192 64.53 23.19 -12.09
CA LEU A 192 65.87 22.68 -12.43
C LEU A 192 65.80 21.15 -12.58
N THR A 193 66.06 20.68 -13.80
CA THR A 193 66.21 19.27 -14.19
C THR A 193 67.49 18.63 -13.64
N PRO A 194 67.58 17.29 -13.58
CA PRO A 194 68.61 16.58 -12.83
C PRO A 194 69.85 16.27 -13.68
N THR A 195 71.05 16.48 -13.13
CA THR A 195 72.30 15.96 -13.72
C THR A 195 73.21 15.34 -12.64
N ASN A 196 73.24 14.01 -12.68
CA ASN A 196 74.32 13.05 -12.42
C ASN A 196 75.33 13.17 -11.24
N ARG A 197 75.63 11.98 -10.71
CA ARG A 197 76.53 11.57 -9.61
C ARG A 197 77.94 12.20 -9.61
N HIS A 198 78.47 12.59 -8.44
CA HIS A 198 79.71 12.01 -7.84
C HIS A 198 80.14 12.60 -6.48
N SER A 199 80.51 11.66 -5.60
CA SER A 199 81.61 11.66 -4.62
C SER A 199 81.69 12.62 -3.41
N MET A 200 81.85 11.96 -2.27
CA MET A 200 82.90 12.16 -1.26
C MET A 200 82.84 13.31 -0.22
N ARG A 201 82.64 12.84 1.02
CA ARG A 201 83.49 13.01 2.21
C ARG A 201 83.55 14.38 2.92
N ARG A 202 83.23 14.26 4.23
CA ARG A 202 83.94 14.83 5.40
C ARG A 202 83.81 16.36 5.54
N SER A 203 83.79 16.99 6.72
CA SER A 203 83.99 16.58 8.10
C SER A 203 83.92 17.88 8.94
N ARG A 204 83.44 17.75 10.19
CA ARG A 204 83.81 18.55 11.39
C ARG A 204 83.28 19.99 11.49
N ARG A 205 82.53 20.24 12.59
CA ARG A 205 82.92 20.96 13.83
C ARG A 205 83.01 22.47 13.57
N ARG A 206 82.41 23.34 14.38
CA ARG A 206 82.07 23.26 15.80
C ARG A 206 80.96 24.27 16.07
#